data_AF-K1TTP1-F1
#
_entry.id   AF-K1TTP1-F1
#
_cell.length_a   1.000
_cell.length_b   1.000
_cell.length_c   1.000
_cell.angle_alpha   90.00
_cell.angle_beta   90.00
_cell.angle_gamma   90.00
#
_symmetry.space_group_name_H-M   'P 1'
#
loop_
_entity.id
_entity.type
_entity.pdbx_description
1 polymer ?
#
loop_
_entity_poly.entity_id
_entity_poly.type
_entity_poly.pdbx_seq_one_letter_code
_entity_poly.pdbx_strand_id
1 'polypeptide(L)'
;MNLSKEIAGMILDMLSDSGTTEIRRNDLAEQLGCVPSQINYVISSRFTPEHGYIVESRRGGGGYIKITRATYDLSTLKMHLINSIGIILMKDPVAHIS
;
A
#
# COMPACT_ATOMS: atom_id res chain seq x y z
N MET A 1 -8.80 -13.53 20.51
CA MET A 1 -7.85 -12.64 19.80
C MET A 1 -7.81 -13.06 18.33
N ASN A 2 -7.75 -12.12 17.39
CA ASN A 2 -7.68 -12.45 15.95
C ASN A 2 -6.24 -12.27 15.47
N LEU A 3 -5.54 -13.38 15.25
CA LEU A 3 -4.13 -13.43 14.81
C LEU A 3 -3.85 -12.49 13.62
N SER A 4 -4.80 -12.33 12.70
CA SER A 4 -4.62 -11.43 11.56
C SER A 4 -4.55 -9.95 11.96
N LYS A 5 -5.24 -9.55 13.04
CA LYS A 5 -5.16 -8.19 13.58
C LYS A 5 -3.82 -7.97 14.28
N GLU A 6 -3.32 -8.98 14.96
CA GLU A 6 -2.04 -8.95 15.66
C GLU A 6 -0.86 -8.81 14.70
N ILE A 7 -0.81 -9.62 13.64
CA ILE A 7 0.18 -9.48 12.56
C ILE A 7 0.12 -8.08 11.95
N ALA A 8 -1.09 -7.57 11.66
CA ALA A 8 -1.24 -6.23 11.09
C ALA A 8 -0.75 -5.13 12.04
N GLY A 9 -1.07 -5.23 13.33
CA GLY A 9 -0.60 -4.28 14.35
C GLY A 9 0.91 -4.24 14.43
N MET A 10 1.56 -5.41 14.48
CA MET A 10 3.02 -5.49 14.51
C MET A 10 3.68 -4.85 13.28
N ILE A 11 3.14 -5.10 12.08
CA ILE A 11 3.65 -4.47 10.86
C ILE A 11 3.45 -2.95 10.88
N LEU A 12 2.34 -2.46 11.44
CA LEU A 12 2.08 -1.02 11.58
C LEU A 12 3.04 -0.36 12.57
N ASP A 13 3.37 -1.03 13.67
CA ASP A 13 4.37 -0.56 14.64
C ASP A 13 5.77 -0.52 14.02
N MET A 14 6.11 -1.51 13.19
CA MET A 14 7.37 -1.49 12.43
C MET A 14 7.43 -0.37 11.38
N LEU A 15 6.27 0.12 10.91
CA LEU A 15 6.16 1.22 9.95
C LEU A 15 6.22 2.61 10.60
N SER A 16 5.88 2.77 11.89
CA SER A 16 5.75 4.09 12.52
C SER A 16 7.06 4.89 12.55
N ASP A 17 8.21 4.23 12.50
CA ASP A 17 9.51 4.90 12.64
C ASP A 17 10.00 5.59 11.35
N SER A 18 9.66 5.06 10.18
CA SER A 18 10.21 5.56 8.90
C SER A 18 9.22 5.55 7.73
N GLY A 19 8.00 5.05 7.94
CA GLY A 19 7.03 4.82 6.86
C GLY A 19 7.41 3.68 5.91
N THR A 20 8.53 2.99 6.15
CA THR A 20 8.95 1.80 5.41
C THR A 20 9.44 0.72 6.36
N THR A 21 9.26 -0.54 6.01
CA THR A 21 9.75 -1.67 6.80
C THR A 21 10.08 -2.85 5.92
N GLU A 22 11.06 -3.66 6.34
CA GLU A 22 11.46 -4.89 5.68
C GLU A 22 11.19 -6.09 6.59
N ILE A 23 10.49 -7.07 6.06
CA ILE A 23 9.99 -8.22 6.81
C ILE A 23 10.48 -9.50 6.17
N ARG A 24 11.02 -10.39 6.99
CA ARG A 24 11.20 -11.79 6.63
C ARG A 24 9.99 -12.57 7.10
N ARG A 25 9.20 -13.11 6.16
CA ARG A 25 7.95 -13.82 6.47
C ARG A 25 8.14 -15.03 7.39
N ASN A 26 9.30 -15.68 7.33
CA ASN A 26 9.58 -16.84 8.16
C ASN A 26 9.85 -16.39 9.60
N ASP A 27 10.73 -15.41 9.78
CA ASP A 27 11.11 -14.86 11.08
C ASP A 27 9.90 -14.27 11.81
N LEU A 28 9.06 -13.49 11.10
CA LEU A 28 7.83 -12.93 11.68
C LEU A 28 6.81 -14.01 12.04
N ALA A 29 6.71 -15.06 11.23
CA ALA A 29 5.81 -16.18 11.50
C ALA A 29 6.28 -17.01 12.71
N GLU A 30 7.59 -17.21 12.86
CA GLU A 30 8.19 -17.87 14.01
C GLU A 30 7.95 -17.08 15.30
N GLN A 31 8.18 -15.76 15.28
CA GLN A 31 7.94 -14.88 16.42
C GLN A 31 6.48 -14.90 16.90
N LEU A 32 5.53 -15.01 15.96
CA LEU A 32 4.09 -15.03 16.24
C LEU A 32 3.52 -16.44 16.39
N GLY A 33 4.34 -17.49 16.29
CA GLY A 33 3.90 -18.88 16.40
C GLY A 33 2.89 -19.28 15.31
N CYS A 34 2.99 -18.73 14.10
CA CYS A 34 2.09 -19.02 12.99
C CYS A 34 2.81 -19.54 11.74
N VAL A 35 2.05 -19.94 10.73
CA VAL A 35 2.61 -20.38 9.44
C VAL A 35 2.96 -19.18 8.53
N PRO A 36 4.03 -19.25 7.71
CA PRO A 36 4.41 -18.13 6.84
C PRO A 36 3.35 -17.70 5.81
N SER A 37 2.41 -18.57 5.45
CA SER A 37 1.27 -18.21 4.58
C SER A 37 0.31 -17.23 5.25
N GLN A 38 0.23 -17.22 6.59
CA GLN A 38 -0.60 -16.28 7.33
C GLN A 38 -0.06 -14.85 7.20
N ILE A 39 1.26 -14.69 7.24
CA ILE A 39 1.94 -13.40 7.00
C ILE A 39 1.61 -12.91 5.60
N ASN A 40 1.77 -13.77 4.58
CA ASN A 40 1.44 -13.43 3.21
C ASN A 40 -0.02 -13.00 3.05
N TYR A 41 -0.95 -13.75 3.66
CA TYR A 41 -2.38 -13.43 3.59
C TYR A 41 -2.67 -12.05 4.21
N VAL A 42 -2.07 -11.74 5.36
CA VAL A 42 -2.25 -10.44 6.02
C VAL A 42 -1.68 -9.31 5.16
N ILE A 43 -0.48 -9.49 4.60
CA ILE A 43 0.14 -8.51 3.68
C ILE A 43 -0.74 -8.29 2.47
N SER A 44 -1.15 -9.35 1.76
CA SER A 44 -1.92 -9.24 0.53
C SER A 44 -3.36 -8.75 0.73
N SER A 45 -3.91 -8.80 1.94
CA SER A 45 -5.28 -8.36 2.24
C SER A 45 -5.38 -6.96 2.86
N ARG A 46 -4.33 -6.48 3.54
CA ARG A 46 -4.37 -5.21 4.30
C ARG A 46 -3.35 -4.18 3.87
N PHE A 47 -2.22 -4.61 3.31
CA PHE A 47 -1.14 -3.73 2.89
C PHE A 47 -1.14 -3.65 1.37
N THR A 48 -2.23 -3.12 0.82
CA THR A 48 -2.45 -3.01 -0.62
C THR A 48 -2.33 -1.57 -1.09
N PRO A 49 -2.14 -1.32 -2.40
CA PRO A 49 -2.14 0.04 -2.95
C PRO A 49 -3.41 0.82 -2.60
N GLU A 50 -4.57 0.17 -2.60
CA GLU A 50 -5.87 0.77 -2.27
C GLU A 50 -5.94 1.22 -0.81
N HIS A 51 -5.18 0.56 0.07
CA HIS A 51 -5.03 0.93 1.47
C HIS A 51 -3.83 1.87 1.71
N GLY A 52 -3.17 2.35 0.66
CA GLY A 52 -2.06 3.29 0.74
C GLY A 52 -0.70 2.66 1.05
N TYR A 53 -0.46 1.43 0.58
CA TYR A 53 0.82 0.74 0.76
C TYR A 53 1.41 0.24 -0.56
N ILE A 54 2.72 0.35 -0.68
CA ILE A 54 3.53 -0.25 -1.73
C ILE A 54 4.22 -1.48 -1.13
N VAL A 55 4.08 -2.63 -1.78
CA VAL A 55 4.67 -3.90 -1.32
C VAL A 55 5.59 -4.47 -2.40
N GLU A 56 6.84 -4.71 -2.04
CA GLU A 56 7.88 -5.26 -2.91
C GLU A 56 8.41 -6.56 -2.30
N SER A 57 8.69 -7.57 -3.13
CA SER A 57 9.25 -8.85 -2.66
C SER A 57 10.56 -9.17 -3.33
N ARG A 58 11.59 -9.50 -2.54
CA ARG A 58 12.84 -10.07 -3.03
C ARG A 58 12.87 -11.57 -2.76
N ARG A 59 13.17 -12.38 -3.79
CA ARG A 59 13.33 -13.84 -3.70
C ARG A 59 14.81 -14.22 -3.55
N GLY A 60 15.08 -15.46 -3.11
CA GLY A 60 16.43 -16.02 -2.94
C GLY A 60 16.86 -16.13 -1.47
N GLY A 61 18.11 -16.55 -1.24
CA GLY A 61 18.71 -16.60 0.09
C GLY A 61 18.79 -15.20 0.70
N GLY A 62 18.03 -14.96 1.77
CA GLY A 62 17.87 -13.61 2.35
C GLY A 62 16.73 -12.78 1.75
N GLY A 63 15.76 -13.41 1.08
CA GLY A 63 14.56 -12.73 0.61
C GLY A 63 13.77 -12.03 1.73
N TYR A 64 13.10 -10.95 1.37
CA TYR A 64 12.29 -10.13 2.26
C TYR A 64 11.10 -9.52 1.52
N ILE A 65 10.13 -9.02 2.28
CA ILE A 65 9.02 -8.21 1.81
C ILE A 65 9.22 -6.81 2.35
N LYS A 66 9.30 -5.82 1.47
CA LYS A 66 9.36 -4.42 1.84
C LYS A 66 7.97 -3.82 1.73
N ILE A 67 7.52 -3.15 2.78
CA ILE A 67 6.25 -2.43 2.82
C ILE A 67 6.55 -0.97 3.03
N THR A 68 5.98 -0.10 2.21
CA THR A 68 6.17 1.35 2.30
C THR A 68 4.81 2.04 2.28
N ARG A 69 4.59 3.01 3.16
CA ARG A 69 3.41 3.89 3.09
C ARG A 69 3.50 4.71 1.81
N ALA A 70 2.48 4.62 0.98
CA ALA A 70 2.34 5.48 -0.19
C ALA A 70 2.17 6.92 0.30
N THR A 71 3.11 7.79 -0.06
CA THR A 71 2.96 9.23 0.14
C THR A 71 2.28 9.80 -1.09
N TYR A 72 1.01 10.17 -0.93
CA TYR A 72 0.35 10.99 -1.92
C TYR A 72 0.62 12.44 -1.54
N ASP A 73 1.52 13.09 -2.27
CA ASP A 73 1.63 14.54 -2.18
C ASP A 73 0.29 15.15 -2.61
N LEU A 74 -0.33 15.90 -1.69
CA LEU A 74 -1.61 16.55 -1.90
C LEU A 74 -1.56 17.49 -3.12
N SER A 75 -0.40 18.05 -3.44
CA SER A 75 -0.20 18.91 -4.62
C SER A 75 -0.31 18.09 -5.92
N THR A 76 0.29 16.91 -5.94
CA THR A 76 0.20 15.95 -7.05
C THR A 76 -1.23 15.44 -7.24
N LEU A 77 -1.94 15.12 -6.15
CA LEU A 77 -3.33 14.68 -6.20
C LEU A 77 -4.26 15.81 -6.67
N LYS A 78 -4.07 17.04 -6.16
CA LYS A 78 -4.78 18.24 -6.61
C LYS A 78 -4.56 18.48 -8.09
N MET A 79 -3.33 18.40 -8.58
CA MET A 79 -3.03 18.59 -10.00
C MET A 79 -3.77 17.57 -10.88
N HIS A 80 -3.80 16.28 -10.49
CA HIS A 80 -4.52 15.26 -11.24
C HIS A 80 -6.03 15.52 -11.23
N LEU A 81 -6.61 15.89 -10.08
CA LEU A 81 -8.03 16.24 -9.99
C LEU A 81 -8.38 17.48 -10.83
N ILE A 82 -7.56 18.53 -10.78
CA ILE A 82 -7.74 19.74 -11.59
C ILE A 82 -7.68 19.39 -13.09
N ASN A 83 -6.71 18.57 -13.50
CA ASN A 83 -6.59 18.14 -14.90
C ASN A 83 -7.79 17.28 -15.34
N SER A 84 -8.27 16.36 -14.50
CA SER A 84 -9.43 15.53 -14.82
C SER A 84 -10.73 16.33 -14.91
N ILE A 85 -10.93 17.36 -14.08
CA ILE A 85 -12.11 18.24 -14.15
C ILE A 85 -12.01 19.20 -15.34
N GLY A 86 -10.82 19.75 -15.62
CA GLY A 86 -10.59 20.64 -16.75
C GLY A 86 -10.94 20.00 -18.11
N ILE A 87 -10.71 18.69 -18.25
CA ILE A 87 -11.09 17.92 -19.44
C ILE A 87 -12.61 17.80 -19.60
N ILE A 88 -13.37 17.76 -18.51
CA ILE A 88 -14.84 17.65 -18.54
C ILE A 88 -15.48 18.99 -18.94
N LEU A 89 -14.92 20.12 -18.48
CA LEU A 89 -15.45 21.46 -18.76
C LEU A 89 -15.01 22.03 -20.12
N MET A 90 -13.99 21.47 -20.76
CA MET A 90 -13.57 21.84 -22.13
C MET A 90 -14.27 21.04 -23.22
N LYS A 91 -15.20 20.14 -22.88
CA LYS A 91 -15.96 19.32 -23.83
C LYS A 91 -17.36 19.85 -24.12
N ASP A 92 -17.54 21.17 -24.08
CA ASP A 92 -18.61 21.85 -24.81
C ASP A 92 -18.03 22.37 -26.14
N PRO A 93 -18.06 21.60 -27.24
CA PRO A 93 -18.01 22.23 -28.55
C PRO A 93 -19.27 23.09 -28.63
N VAL A 94 -19.08 24.41 -28.57
CA VAL A 94 -20.09 25.40 -28.93
C VAL A 94 -20.73 24.89 -30.22
N ALA A 95 -22.01 24.48 -30.13
CA ALA A 95 -22.83 24.18 -31.27
C ALA A 95 -22.89 25.48 -32.08
N HIS A 96 -22.03 25.60 -33.10
CA HIS A 96 -22.14 26.63 -34.11
C HIS A 96 -23.43 26.34 -34.89
N ILE A 97 -24.49 27.01 -34.44
CA ILE A 97 -25.71 27.24 -35.19
C ILE A 97 -25.43 28.39 -36.17
N SER A 98 -25.75 28.13 -37.44
CA SER A 98 -25.77 29.01 -38.63
C SER A 98 -24.43 29.23 -39.34
#